data_AF-A0A7Y3CQI8-F1
#
_entry.id   AF-A0A7Y3CQI8-F1
#
_cell.length_a   1.000
_cell.length_b   1.000
_cell.length_c   1.000
_cell.angle_alpha   90.00
_cell.angle_beta   90.00
_cell.angle_gamma   90.00
#
_symmetry.space_group_name_H-M   'P 1'
#
loop_
_entity.id
_entity.type
_entity.pdbx_description
1 polymer ?
#
loop_
_entity_poly.entity_id
_entity_poly.type
_entity_poly.pdbx_seq_one_letter_code
_entity_poly.pdbx_strand_id
1 'polypeptide(L)' 'MNDENSVMIERTLDAPVELVWQMWTDADHFAAWYGPMGATIPKAEMDVRVGGRRLI' A
#
# COMPACT_ATOMS: atom_id res chain seq x y z
N MET A 1 22.73 -3.90 4.97
CA MET A 1 22.49 -5.27 5.43
C MET A 1 21.36 -5.81 4.59
N ASN A 2 21.66 -6.69 3.63
CA ASN A 2 20.62 -7.48 2.96
C ASN A 2 20.49 -8.77 3.77
N ASP A 3 19.34 -8.93 4.42
CA ASP A 3 18.98 -10.18 5.08
C ASP A 3 18.69 -11.23 3.99
N GLU A 4 19.11 -12.48 4.18
CA GLU A 4 19.07 -13.53 3.13
C GLU A 4 17.65 -13.86 2.64
N ASN A 5 16.62 -13.43 3.37
CA ASN A 5 15.19 -13.59 3.02
C ASN A 5 14.46 -12.25 2.83
N SER A 6 15.12 -11.25 2.25
CA SER A 6 14.52 -9.93 2.00
C SER A 6 14.43 -9.61 0.51
N VAL A 7 13.37 -8.91 0.13
CA VAL A 7 13.22 -8.31 -1.21
C VAL A 7 13.02 -6.82 -1.03
N MET A 8 13.86 -6.02 -1.70
CA MET A 8 13.76 -4.57 -1.71
C MET A 8 13.18 -4.12 -3.06
N ILE A 9 12.12 -3.32 -3.01
CA ILE A 9 11.49 -2.71 -4.19
C ILE A 9 11.61 -1.20 -4.05
N GLU A 10 12.26 -0.57 -5.02
CA GLU A 10 12.45 0.88 -5.05
C GLU A 10 11.79 1.49 -6.31
N ARG A 11 11.06 2.57 -6.10
CA ARG A 11 10.41 3.38 -7.15
C ARG A 11 10.48 4.84 -6.77
N THR A 12 10.83 5.68 -7.75
CA THR A 12 10.68 7.14 -7.65
C THR A 12 9.36 7.52 -8.29
N LEU A 13 8.55 8.31 -7.59
CA LEU A 13 7.26 8.79 -8.07
C LEU A 13 7.31 10.31 -8.19
N ASP A 14 6.88 10.85 -9.33
CA ASP A 14 6.69 12.29 -9.51
C ASP A 14 5.33 12.70 -8.93
N ALA A 15 5.25 12.71 -7.60
CA ALA A 15 4.03 13.02 -6.86
C ALA A 15 4.36 13.62 -5.48
N PRO A 16 3.47 14.44 -4.91
CA PRO A 16 3.61 14.92 -3.53
C PRO A 16 3.65 13.78 -2.52
N VAL A 17 4.46 13.93 -1.47
CA VAL A 17 4.62 12.89 -0.44
C VAL A 17 3.32 12.61 0.30
N GLU A 18 2.50 13.64 0.53
CA GLU A 18 1.21 13.53 1.19
C GLU A 18 0.24 12.65 0.41
N LEU A 19 0.23 12.79 -0.92
CA LEU A 19 -0.60 11.96 -1.80
C LEU A 19 -0.13 10.51 -1.79
N VAL A 20 1.20 10.28 -1.87
CA VAL A 20 1.74 8.92 -1.78
C VAL A 20 1.38 8.30 -0.43
N TRP A 21 1.46 9.05 0.67
CA TRP A 21 1.04 8.56 1.98
C TRP A 21 -0.46 8.21 2.04
N GLN A 22 -1.33 9.03 1.45
CA GLN A 22 -2.76 8.73 1.34
C GLN A 22 -3.02 7.43 0.55
N MET A 23 -2.25 7.17 -0.52
CA MET A 23 -2.36 5.91 -1.28
C MET A 23 -2.14 4.66 -0.42
N TRP A 24 -1.42 4.77 0.69
CA TRP A 24 -1.14 3.68 1.62
C TRP A 24 -2.03 3.67 2.87
N THR A 25 -2.73 4.77 3.17
CA THR A 25 -3.40 4.96 4.47
C THR A 25 -4.90 5.22 4.36
N ASP A 26 -5.39 5.57 3.18
CA ASP A 26 -6.81 5.70 2.89
C ASP A 26 -7.32 4.44 2.17
N ALA A 27 -8.44 3.89 2.63
CA ALA A 27 -8.92 2.58 2.18
C ALA A 27 -9.39 2.60 0.72
N ASP A 28 -10.06 3.66 0.28
CA ASP A 28 -10.58 3.77 -1.08
C ASP A 28 -9.42 3.92 -2.08
N HIS A 29 -8.47 4.79 -1.73
CA HIS A 29 -7.23 4.93 -2.46
C HIS A 29 -6.46 3.60 -2.55
N PHE A 30 -6.28 2.89 -1.44
CA PHE A 30 -5.55 1.63 -1.40
C PHE A 30 -6.21 0.55 -2.29
N ALA A 31 -7.55 0.42 -2.22
CA ALA A 31 -8.30 -0.52 -3.03
C ALA A 31 -8.19 -0.25 -4.54
N ALA A 32 -8.01 1.02 -4.94
CA ALA A 32 -7.95 1.41 -6.34
C ALA A 32 -6.64 1.02 -7.05
N TRP A 33 -5.53 0.83 -6.31
CA TRP A 33 -4.23 0.57 -6.92
C TRP A 33 -3.55 -0.73 -6.47
N TYR A 34 -3.84 -1.24 -5.27
CA TYR A 34 -3.10 -2.37 -4.71
C TYR A 34 -3.44 -3.69 -5.41
N GLY A 35 -2.43 -4.55 -5.54
CA GLY A 35 -2.52 -5.85 -6.18
C GLY A 35 -1.79 -5.92 -7.52
N PRO A 36 -1.67 -7.13 -8.11
CA PRO A 36 -1.09 -7.29 -9.43
C PRO A 36 -2.00 -6.69 -10.51
N MET A 37 -1.43 -6.36 -11.66
CA MET A 37 -2.18 -5.87 -12.80
C MET A 37 -3.34 -6.81 -13.17
N GLY A 38 -4.55 -6.26 -13.30
CA GLY A 38 -5.77 -7.01 -13.59
C GLY A 38 -6.52 -7.54 -12.36
N ALA A 39 -5.97 -7.38 -11.15
CA ALA A 39 -6.72 -7.63 -9.92
C ALA A 39 -7.69 -6.49 -9.61
N THR A 40 -8.73 -6.79 -8.83
CA THR A 40 -9.66 -5.80 -8.29
C THR A 40 -9.85 -6.09 -6.80
N ILE A 41 -9.81 -5.04 -5.99
CA ILE A 41 -10.11 -5.11 -4.55
C ILE A 41 -11.52 -4.56 -4.36
N PRO A 42 -12.54 -5.41 -4.14
CA PRO A 42 -13.93 -4.95 -4.03
C PRO A 42 -14.20 -4.21 -2.72
N LYS A 43 -13.36 -4.42 -1.69
CA LYS A 43 -13.48 -3.77 -0.39
C LYS A 43 -12.12 -3.74 0.30
N ALA A 44 -11.76 -2.59 0.87
CA ALA A 44 -10.65 -2.47 1.79
C ALA A 44 -11.14 -1.98 3.16
N GLU A 45 -10.73 -2.65 4.22
CA GLU A 45 -10.87 -2.17 5.60
C GLU A 45 -9.48 -2.00 6.19
N MET A 46 -9.18 -0.82 6.73
CA MET A 46 -7.84 -0.48 7.19
C MET A 46 -7.88 0.21 8.56
N ASP A 47 -7.24 -0.39 9.55
CA ASP A 47 -6.94 0.23 10.84
C ASP A 47 -5.47 0.67 10.84
N VAL A 48 -5.23 1.90 10.39
CA VAL A 48 -3.87 2.42 10.14
C VAL A 48 -3.26 2.96 11.44
N ARG A 49 -2.78 2.04 12.27
CA ARG A 49 -2.02 2.32 13.49
C ARG A 49 -1.13 1.13 13.83
N VAL A 50 -0.17 1.33 14.74
CA VAL A 50 0.68 0.24 15.24
C VAL A 50 -0.19 -0.84 15.89
N GLY A 51 -0.03 -2.09 15.45
CA GLY A 51 -0.84 -3.22 15.89
C GLY A 51 -2.23 -3.33 15.24
N GLY A 52 -2.59 -2.40 14.35
CA GLY A 52 -3.81 -2.46 13.55
C GLY A 52 -3.78 -3.56 12.48
N ARG A 53 -4.93 -3.80 11.85
CA ARG A 53 -5.11 -4.84 10.83
C ARG A 53 -5.73 -4.25 9.57
N ARG A 54 -5.50 -4.91 8.44
CA ARG A 54 -6.19 -4.64 7.18
C ARG A 54 -6.84 -5.90 6.61
N LEU A 55 -7.94 -5.72 5.90
CA LEU A 55 -8.62 -6.74 5.10
C LEU A 55 -8.82 -6.15 3.69
N ILE A 56 -8.45 -6.91 2.66
CA ILE A 56 -8.63 -6.58 1.24
C ILE A 56 -9.15 -7.80 0.48
#